data_AF-A0A7S4IKD0-F1
#
_entry.id   AF-A0A7S4IKD0-F1
#
_cell.length_a   1.000
_cell.length_b   1.000
_cell.length_c   1.000
_cell.angle_alpha   90.00
_cell.angle_beta   90.00
_cell.angle_gamma   90.00
#
_symmetry.space_group_name_H-M   'P 1'
#
loop_
_entity.id
_entity.type
_entity.pdbx_description
1 polymer ?
#
loop_
_entity_poly.entity_id
_entity_poly.type
_entity_poly.pdbx_seq_one_letter_code
_entity_poly.pdbx_strand_id
1 'polypeptide(L)'
;RITMDTQSCAQLIMNSLNTNNEIRQQAEQTIEEAKQKQPDQLLISLCLLVKDAATPPEVRQLCLIILRRSVVLNRLIQTPYEKIQPATREQLKTHVLDILRMDLQNPYKQHVVDLVGNLAASVIKQTSNWNDLIQLLAQWTQSPTEIQRENALKIFSHLVGSKVAPENFYESLSNVFVNGLSDSSATIRLASL
;
A
#
# COMPACT_ATOMS: atom_id res chain seq x y z
N ARG A 1 20.08 -7.13 21.41
CA ARG A 1 19.69 -7.10 19.98
C ARG A 1 19.14 -5.71 19.71
N ILE A 2 19.77 -4.92 18.84
CA ILE A 2 19.27 -3.59 18.48
C ILE A 2 17.99 -3.80 17.67
N THR A 3 16.86 -3.41 18.25
CA THR A 3 15.56 -3.34 17.58
C THR A 3 15.55 -2.09 16.73
N MET A 4 15.27 -2.22 15.43
CA MET A 4 15.13 -1.04 14.57
C MET A 4 13.91 -0.22 15.02
N ASP A 5 14.17 1.00 15.48
CA ASP A 5 13.13 1.99 15.79
C ASP A 5 12.89 2.93 14.59
N THR A 6 11.85 3.75 14.68
CA THR A 6 11.44 4.64 13.58
C THR A 6 12.54 5.67 13.24
N GLN A 7 13.28 6.14 14.22
CA GLN A 7 14.39 7.09 14.01
C GLN A 7 15.55 6.44 13.26
N SER A 8 15.95 5.23 13.66
CA SER A 8 16.98 4.46 12.97
C SER A 8 16.56 4.12 11.54
N CYS A 9 15.27 3.79 11.34
CA CYS A 9 14.71 3.58 10.02
C CYS A 9 14.78 4.86 9.17
N ALA A 10 14.42 6.02 9.72
CA ALA A 10 14.51 7.30 9.01
C ALA A 10 15.93 7.57 8.52
N GLN A 11 16.93 7.39 9.40
CA GLN A 11 18.34 7.57 9.05
C GLN A 11 18.79 6.60 7.97
N LEU A 12 18.34 5.35 8.03
CA LEU A 12 18.64 4.34 7.03
C LEU A 12 18.10 4.73 5.64
N ILE A 13 16.84 5.19 5.57
CA ILE A 13 16.24 5.65 4.32
C ILE A 13 16.96 6.90 3.79
N MET A 14 17.29 7.87 4.65
CA MET A 14 18.08 9.04 4.26
C MET A 14 19.46 8.65 3.71
N ASN A 15 20.14 7.68 4.33
CA ASN A 15 21.44 7.21 3.85
C ASN A 15 21.37 6.52 2.48
N SER A 16 20.25 5.84 2.17
CA SER A 16 20.03 5.27 0.83
C SER A 16 19.75 6.32 -0.27
N LEU A 17 19.54 7.58 0.11
CA LEU A 17 19.44 8.71 -0.82
C LEU A 17 20.76 9.50 -0.93
N ASN A 18 21.82 9.04 -0.26
CA ASN A 18 23.09 9.76 -0.22
C ASN A 18 23.80 9.76 -1.59
N THR A 19 24.53 10.84 -1.88
CA THR A 19 25.33 10.98 -3.11
C THR A 19 26.61 10.15 -3.07
N ASN A 20 27.12 9.84 -1.88
CA ASN A 20 28.23 8.91 -1.69
C ASN A 20 27.75 7.46 -1.93
N ASN A 21 28.33 6.82 -2.94
CA ASN A 21 27.96 5.47 -3.35
C ASN A 21 28.17 4.41 -2.26
N GLU A 22 29.22 4.52 -1.44
CA GLU A 22 29.51 3.55 -0.37
C GLU A 22 28.43 3.62 0.72
N ILE A 23 28.06 4.84 1.13
CA ILE A 23 27.00 5.07 2.12
C ILE A 23 25.66 4.56 1.58
N ARG A 24 25.35 4.87 0.31
CA ARG A 24 24.12 4.42 -0.33
C ARG A 24 24.03 2.90 -0.40
N GLN A 25 25.08 2.24 -0.90
CA GLN A 25 25.12 0.78 -1.03
C GLN A 25 25.01 0.08 0.33
N GLN A 26 25.70 0.59 1.36
CA GLN A 26 25.62 0.04 2.70
C GLN A 26 24.20 0.16 3.28
N ALA A 27 23.53 1.29 3.05
CA ALA A 27 22.16 1.51 3.48
C ALA A 27 21.19 0.57 2.74
N GLU A 28 21.31 0.46 1.42
CA GLU A 28 20.50 -0.45 0.60
C GLU A 28 20.66 -1.90 1.05
N GLN A 29 21.89 -2.37 1.27
CA GLN A 29 22.15 -3.70 1.79
C GLN A 29 21.50 -3.91 3.17
N THR A 30 21.61 -2.92 4.05
CA THR A 30 21.01 -3.00 5.39
C THR A 30 19.48 -3.03 5.34
N ILE A 31 18.86 -2.32 4.39
CA ILE A 31 17.41 -2.41 4.12
C ILE A 31 17.03 -3.82 3.66
N GLU A 32 17.79 -4.41 2.73
CA GLU A 32 17.54 -5.78 2.27
C GLU A 32 17.72 -6.80 3.41
N GLU A 33 18.70 -6.62 4.28
CA GLU A 33 18.85 -7.46 5.46
C GLU A 33 17.70 -7.29 6.46
N ALA A 34 17.22 -6.07 6.68
CA ALA A 34 16.08 -5.78 7.55
C ALA A 34 14.80 -6.44 7.04
N LYS A 35 14.57 -6.45 5.72
CA LYS A 35 13.45 -7.18 5.08
C LYS A 35 13.45 -8.68 5.39
N GLN A 36 14.61 -9.27 5.67
CA GLN A 36 14.74 -10.69 6.00
C GLN A 36 14.71 -10.94 7.52
N LYS A 37 15.44 -10.13 8.29
CA LYS A 37 15.74 -10.38 9.71
C LYS A 37 14.78 -9.67 10.67
N GLN A 38 14.23 -8.52 10.26
CA GLN A 38 13.37 -7.65 11.08
C GLN A 38 12.21 -7.06 10.26
N PRO A 39 11.46 -7.88 9.48
CA PRO A 39 10.43 -7.36 8.59
C PRO A 39 9.31 -6.65 9.34
N ASP A 40 8.98 -7.09 10.57
CA ASP A 40 7.92 -6.49 11.37
C ASP A 40 8.22 -5.03 11.71
N GLN A 41 9.39 -4.77 12.30
CA GLN A 41 9.81 -3.43 12.68
C GLN A 41 9.99 -2.53 11.45
N LEU A 42 10.49 -3.09 10.35
CA LEU A 42 10.67 -2.36 9.09
C LEU A 42 9.33 -1.86 8.55
N LEU A 43 8.36 -2.74 8.33
CA LEU A 43 7.11 -2.36 7.68
C LEU A 43 6.33 -1.35 8.53
N ILE A 44 6.29 -1.53 9.85
CA ILE A 44 5.63 -0.58 10.75
C ILE A 44 6.35 0.77 10.75
N SER A 45 7.69 0.79 10.84
CA SER A 45 8.45 2.05 10.82
C SER A 45 8.27 2.81 9.50
N LEU A 46 8.28 2.11 8.37
CA LEU A 46 8.02 2.71 7.06
C LEU A 46 6.62 3.35 7.01
N CYS A 47 5.59 2.68 7.53
CA CYS A 47 4.25 3.27 7.64
C CYS A 47 4.24 4.54 8.50
N LEU A 48 4.90 4.51 9.67
CA LEU A 48 4.95 5.67 10.56
C LEU A 48 5.64 6.87 9.89
N LEU A 49 6.76 6.64 9.19
CA LEU A 49 7.47 7.68 8.45
C LEU A 49 6.63 8.28 7.31
N VAL A 50 5.86 7.44 6.59
CA VAL A 50 4.95 7.94 5.54
C VAL A 50 3.86 8.84 6.14
N LYS A 51 3.34 8.51 7.32
CA LYS A 51 2.28 9.27 7.99
C LYS A 51 2.77 10.55 8.67
N ASP A 52 4.06 10.63 8.96
CA ASP A 52 4.63 11.77 9.67
C ASP A 52 4.86 12.97 8.73
N ALA A 53 4.20 14.08 9.07
CA ALA A 53 4.32 15.34 8.34
C ALA A 53 5.74 15.93 8.41
N ALA A 54 6.49 15.66 9.50
CA ALA A 54 7.85 16.13 9.71
C ALA A 54 8.90 15.36 8.89
N THR A 55 8.56 14.17 8.39
CA THR A 55 9.45 13.39 7.54
C THR A 55 9.60 14.04 6.15
N PRO A 56 10.83 14.22 5.62
CA PRO A 56 11.05 14.85 4.32
C PRO A 56 10.29 14.14 3.17
N PRO A 57 9.77 14.87 2.16
CA PRO A 57 8.98 14.30 1.07
C PRO A 57 9.67 13.15 0.33
N GLU A 58 10.95 13.28 0.02
CA GLU A 58 11.77 12.27 -0.66
C GLU A 58 11.94 10.99 0.18
N VAL A 59 12.04 11.12 1.51
CA VAL A 59 12.09 10.00 2.45
C VAL A 59 10.72 9.31 2.47
N ARG A 60 9.62 10.06 2.57
CA ARG A 60 8.25 9.50 2.51
C ARG A 60 8.00 8.75 1.20
N GLN A 61 8.44 9.32 0.08
CA GLN A 61 8.31 8.69 -1.23
C GLN A 61 9.09 7.37 -1.30
N LEU A 62 10.35 7.35 -0.85
CA LEU A 62 11.13 6.12 -0.85
C LEU A 62 10.53 5.07 0.10
N CYS A 63 10.04 5.48 1.27
CA CYS A 63 9.30 4.60 2.18
C CYS A 63 8.09 3.96 1.48
N LEU A 64 7.25 4.74 0.79
CA LEU A 64 6.12 4.23 0.02
C LEU A 64 6.55 3.21 -1.04
N ILE A 65 7.63 3.47 -1.77
CA ILE A 65 8.15 2.57 -2.81
C ILE A 65 8.62 1.25 -2.19
N ILE A 66 9.38 1.29 -1.10
CA ILE A 66 9.86 0.10 -0.41
C ILE A 66 8.67 -0.69 0.16
N LEU A 67 7.72 0.00 0.80
CA LEU A 67 6.54 -0.62 1.37
C LEU A 67 5.70 -1.32 0.29
N ARG A 68 5.43 -0.65 -0.83
CA ARG A 68 4.69 -1.19 -1.98
C ARG A 68 5.34 -2.47 -2.52
N ARG A 69 6.67 -2.49 -2.67
CA ARG A 69 7.43 -3.68 -3.11
C ARG A 69 7.43 -4.80 -2.08
N SER A 70 7.32 -4.47 -0.80
CA SER A 70 7.41 -5.43 0.30
C SER A 70 6.10 -6.17 0.58
N VAL A 71 4.97 -5.63 0.12
CA VAL A 71 3.63 -6.21 0.28
C VAL A 71 3.05 -6.80 -1.01
N VAL A 72 3.75 -6.63 -2.14
CA VAL A 72 3.28 -7.13 -3.44
C VAL A 72 3.08 -8.64 -3.37
N LEU A 73 1.98 -9.10 -3.93
CA LEU A 73 1.75 -10.52 -4.04
C LEU A 73 2.76 -11.11 -5.05
N ASN A 74 3.63 -11.99 -4.57
CA ASN A 74 4.59 -12.70 -5.40
C ASN A 74 4.35 -14.21 -5.26
N ARG A 75 4.24 -14.92 -6.39
CA ARG A 75 3.99 -16.38 -6.41
C ARG A 75 5.27 -17.21 -6.38
N LEU A 76 6.43 -16.59 -6.62
CA LEU A 76 7.72 -17.27 -6.76
C LEU A 76 8.60 -17.12 -5.51
N ILE A 77 8.52 -15.98 -4.84
CA ILE A 77 9.42 -15.64 -3.73
C ILE A 77 8.61 -15.06 -2.57
N GLN A 78 8.93 -15.47 -1.35
CA GLN A 78 8.32 -14.90 -0.16
C GLN A 78 8.70 -13.43 0.02
N THR A 79 7.67 -12.58 0.11
CA THR A 79 7.86 -11.15 0.37
C THR A 79 7.99 -10.87 1.87
N PRO A 80 8.50 -9.70 2.29
CA PRO A 80 8.56 -9.33 3.70
C PRO A 80 7.19 -9.43 4.40
N TYR A 81 6.09 -9.10 3.71
CA TYR A 81 4.74 -9.26 4.23
C TYR A 81 4.37 -10.70 4.63
N GLU A 82 4.87 -11.70 3.90
CA GLU A 82 4.61 -13.10 4.22
C GLU A 82 5.40 -13.57 5.46
N LYS A 83 6.43 -12.82 5.88
CA LYS A 83 7.30 -13.14 7.01
C LYS A 83 6.92 -12.47 8.32
N ILE A 84 6.13 -11.39 8.28
CA ILE A 84 5.70 -10.69 9.49
C ILE A 84 4.65 -11.48 10.29
N GLN A 85 4.58 -11.18 11.58
CA GLN A 85 3.64 -11.80 12.51
C GLN A 85 2.19 -11.39 12.22
N PRO A 86 1.19 -12.23 12.59
CA PRO A 86 -0.22 -11.90 12.40
C PRO A 86 -0.63 -10.56 13.03
N ALA A 87 -0.13 -10.25 14.24
CA ALA A 87 -0.40 -8.98 14.90
C ALA A 87 0.10 -7.78 14.08
N THR A 88 1.30 -7.90 13.50
CA THR A 88 1.88 -6.89 12.62
C THR A 88 1.09 -6.73 11.33
N ARG A 89 0.52 -7.82 10.78
CA ARG A 89 -0.35 -7.73 9.58
C ARG A 89 -1.60 -6.90 9.88
N GLU A 90 -2.22 -7.10 11.03
CA GLU A 90 -3.39 -6.31 11.46
C GLU A 90 -3.04 -4.82 11.64
N GLN A 91 -1.90 -4.53 12.25
CA GLN A 91 -1.38 -3.16 12.36
C GLN A 91 -1.11 -2.55 10.98
N LEU A 92 -0.50 -3.31 10.07
CA LEU A 92 -0.18 -2.87 8.71
C LEU A 92 -1.45 -2.52 7.92
N LYS A 93 -2.51 -3.35 8.02
CA LYS A 93 -3.82 -3.03 7.42
C LYS A 93 -4.35 -1.68 7.93
N THR A 94 -4.32 -1.47 9.24
CA THR A 94 -4.77 -0.22 9.87
C THR A 94 -3.97 0.97 9.35
N HIS A 95 -2.64 0.87 9.37
CA HIS A 95 -1.73 1.91 8.90
C HIS A 95 -1.90 2.24 7.42
N VAL A 96 -2.07 1.24 6.56
CA VAL A 96 -2.27 1.46 5.12
C VAL A 96 -3.62 2.11 4.83
N LEU A 97 -4.67 1.77 5.58
CA LEU A 97 -5.95 2.48 5.48
C LEU A 97 -5.84 3.94 5.95
N ASP A 98 -5.07 4.22 7.00
CA ASP A 98 -4.77 5.60 7.40
C ASP A 98 -4.05 6.35 6.29
N ILE A 99 -3.00 5.76 5.71
CA ILE A 99 -2.23 6.36 4.61
C ILE A 99 -3.13 6.63 3.40
N LEU A 100 -4.06 5.72 3.09
CA LEU A 100 -5.02 5.90 2.01
C LEU A 100 -5.97 7.07 2.27
N ARG A 101 -6.40 7.27 3.53
CA ARG A 101 -7.26 8.39 3.93
C ARG A 101 -6.51 9.74 3.98
N MET A 102 -5.20 9.71 4.14
CA MET A 102 -4.38 10.92 4.08
C MET A 102 -4.42 11.53 2.68
N ASP A 103 -4.34 12.87 2.67
CA ASP A 103 -4.48 13.78 1.53
C ASP A 103 -4.34 13.16 0.12
N LEU A 104 -5.48 13.06 -0.57
CA LEU A 104 -5.61 12.52 -1.92
C LEU A 104 -5.01 13.42 -3.01
N GLN A 105 -4.59 14.65 -2.65
CA GLN A 105 -3.86 15.57 -3.53
C GLN A 105 -2.34 15.35 -3.48
N ASN A 106 -1.87 14.36 -2.72
CA ASN A 106 -0.46 14.02 -2.64
C ASN A 106 0.10 13.63 -4.04
N PRO A 107 1.27 14.16 -4.47
CA PRO A 107 1.92 13.76 -5.72
C PRO A 107 2.17 12.25 -5.82
N TYR A 108 2.23 11.55 -4.69
CA TYR A 108 2.45 10.11 -4.59
C TYR A 108 1.17 9.29 -4.48
N LYS A 109 -0.02 9.86 -4.77
CA LYS A 109 -1.31 9.16 -4.67
C LYS A 109 -1.36 7.83 -5.40
N GLN A 110 -0.72 7.72 -6.58
CA GLN A 110 -0.66 6.46 -7.33
C GLN A 110 0.13 5.38 -6.57
N HIS A 111 1.22 5.75 -5.89
CA HIS A 111 1.97 4.80 -5.05
C HIS A 111 1.16 4.30 -3.86
N VAL A 112 0.29 5.14 -3.30
CA VAL A 112 -0.62 4.76 -2.21
C VAL A 112 -1.71 3.81 -2.73
N VAL A 113 -2.34 4.13 -3.86
CA VAL A 113 -3.34 3.27 -4.50
C VAL A 113 -2.75 1.89 -4.84
N ASP A 114 -1.56 1.86 -5.45
CA ASP A 114 -0.86 0.60 -5.74
C ASP A 114 -0.50 -0.18 -4.48
N LEU A 115 -0.02 0.52 -3.43
CA LEU A 115 0.30 -0.09 -2.15
C LEU A 115 -0.93 -0.80 -1.56
N VAL A 116 -2.08 -0.13 -1.56
CA VAL A 116 -3.34 -0.69 -1.06
C VAL A 116 -3.76 -1.89 -1.91
N GLY A 117 -3.77 -1.76 -3.24
CA GLY A 117 -4.12 -2.86 -4.15
C GLY A 117 -3.23 -4.09 -3.95
N ASN A 118 -1.91 -3.88 -3.87
CA ASN A 118 -0.93 -4.93 -3.63
C ASN A 118 -1.13 -5.63 -2.28
N LEU A 119 -1.28 -4.85 -1.21
CA LEU A 119 -1.52 -5.40 0.13
C LEU A 119 -2.87 -6.14 0.16
N ALA A 120 -3.90 -5.59 -0.46
CA ALA A 120 -5.22 -6.19 -0.50
C ALA A 120 -5.23 -7.54 -1.22
N ALA A 121 -4.52 -7.64 -2.35
CA ALA A 121 -4.34 -8.93 -3.03
C ALA A 121 -3.63 -9.96 -2.13
N SER A 122 -2.58 -9.54 -1.42
CA SER A 122 -1.85 -10.40 -0.47
C SER A 122 -2.71 -10.83 0.73
N VAL A 123 -3.51 -9.92 1.29
CA VAL A 123 -4.43 -10.22 2.40
C VAL A 123 -5.54 -11.17 1.94
N ILE A 124 -6.24 -10.85 0.84
CA ILE A 124 -7.37 -11.65 0.36
C ILE A 124 -6.91 -13.05 -0.06
N LYS A 125 -5.73 -13.20 -0.67
CA LYS A 125 -5.17 -14.55 -0.93
C LYS A 125 -5.03 -15.39 0.34
N GLN A 126 -4.71 -14.75 1.48
CA GLN A 126 -4.46 -15.45 2.74
C GLN A 126 -5.73 -15.70 3.56
N THR A 127 -6.62 -14.71 3.68
CA THR A 127 -7.78 -14.73 4.58
C THR A 127 -9.12 -14.73 3.85
N SER A 128 -9.12 -14.64 2.52
CA SER A 128 -10.31 -14.47 1.65
C SER A 128 -11.12 -13.21 1.94
N ASN A 129 -10.68 -12.32 2.83
CA ASN A 129 -11.43 -11.10 3.18
C ASN A 129 -10.54 -9.96 3.69
N TRP A 130 -11.01 -8.73 3.47
CA TRP A 130 -10.56 -7.53 4.18
C TRP A 130 -11.73 -6.53 4.23
N ASN A 131 -12.65 -6.77 5.17
CA ASN A 131 -13.95 -6.08 5.20
C ASN A 131 -13.81 -4.56 5.34
N ASP A 132 -12.90 -4.08 6.19
CA ASP A 132 -12.71 -2.63 6.40
C ASP A 132 -12.32 -1.89 5.11
N LEU A 133 -11.47 -2.51 4.29
CA LEU A 133 -11.10 -1.96 2.99
C LEU A 133 -12.31 -1.98 2.05
N ILE A 134 -13.00 -3.11 1.94
CA ILE A 134 -14.16 -3.25 1.03
C ILE A 134 -15.25 -2.22 1.37
N GLN A 135 -15.56 -2.05 2.65
CA GLN A 135 -16.54 -1.06 3.12
C GLN A 135 -16.10 0.37 2.81
N LEU A 136 -14.82 0.70 3.04
CA LEU A 136 -14.26 2.00 2.72
C LEU A 136 -14.37 2.31 1.22
N LEU A 137 -13.98 1.37 0.36
CA LEU A 137 -14.03 1.56 -1.09
C LEU A 137 -15.48 1.66 -1.60
N ALA A 138 -16.40 0.87 -1.07
CA ALA A 138 -17.82 0.94 -1.40
C ALA A 138 -18.47 2.28 -1.00
N GLN A 139 -18.01 2.90 0.09
CA GLN A 139 -18.38 4.26 0.44
C GLN A 139 -17.78 5.28 -0.55
N TRP A 140 -16.50 5.09 -0.92
CA TRP A 140 -15.78 6.02 -1.79
C TRP A 140 -16.31 6.05 -3.21
N THR A 141 -16.82 4.95 -3.76
CA THR A 141 -17.43 4.92 -5.10
C THR A 141 -18.71 5.77 -5.19
N GLN A 142 -19.33 6.08 -4.05
CA GLN A 142 -20.51 6.95 -3.94
C GLN A 142 -20.16 8.36 -3.42
N SER A 143 -18.88 8.66 -3.24
CA SER A 143 -18.45 9.95 -2.70
C SER A 143 -18.71 11.10 -3.68
N PRO A 144 -19.08 12.31 -3.20
CA PRO A 144 -19.08 13.50 -4.05
C PRO A 144 -17.68 13.85 -4.57
N THR A 145 -16.62 13.37 -3.90
CA THR A 145 -15.23 13.64 -4.28
C THR A 145 -14.78 12.72 -5.42
N GLU A 146 -14.51 13.29 -6.59
CA GLU A 146 -14.07 12.55 -7.78
C GLU A 146 -12.85 11.67 -7.49
N ILE A 147 -11.84 12.20 -6.80
CA ILE A 147 -10.60 11.45 -6.53
C ILE A 147 -10.85 10.21 -5.65
N GLN A 148 -11.83 10.27 -4.72
CA GLN A 148 -12.21 9.10 -3.92
C GLN A 148 -12.85 8.03 -4.80
N ARG A 149 -13.78 8.42 -5.69
CA ARG A 149 -14.39 7.51 -6.66
C ARG A 149 -13.34 6.87 -7.57
N GLU A 150 -12.43 7.67 -8.11
CA GLU A 150 -11.35 7.20 -9.00
C GLU A 150 -10.45 6.19 -8.30
N ASN A 151 -9.96 6.51 -7.11
CA ASN A 151 -9.05 5.65 -6.36
C ASN A 151 -9.75 4.35 -5.94
N ALA A 152 -11.02 4.40 -5.56
CA ALA A 152 -11.77 3.22 -5.18
C ALA A 152 -11.90 2.23 -6.35
N LEU A 153 -12.25 2.75 -7.53
CA LEU A 153 -12.33 1.95 -8.75
C LEU A 153 -10.98 1.35 -9.13
N LYS A 154 -9.90 2.13 -9.09
CA LYS A 154 -8.55 1.63 -9.36
C LYS A 154 -8.13 0.49 -8.42
N ILE A 155 -8.43 0.60 -7.13
CA ILE A 155 -8.13 -0.46 -6.16
C ILE A 155 -8.98 -1.70 -6.44
N PHE A 156 -10.28 -1.54 -6.76
CA PHE A 156 -11.11 -2.66 -7.19
C PHE A 156 -10.60 -3.32 -8.47
N SER A 157 -10.21 -2.55 -9.49
CA SER A 157 -9.64 -3.07 -10.73
C SER A 157 -8.35 -3.85 -10.48
N HIS A 158 -7.51 -3.38 -9.56
CA HIS A 158 -6.31 -4.11 -9.14
C HIS A 158 -6.67 -5.46 -8.52
N LEU A 159 -7.66 -5.50 -7.63
CA LEU A 159 -8.13 -6.74 -7.00
C LEU A 159 -8.69 -7.73 -8.04
N VAL A 160 -9.52 -7.26 -8.97
CA VAL A 160 -10.04 -8.05 -10.10
C VAL A 160 -8.88 -8.61 -10.93
N GLY A 161 -7.91 -7.79 -11.29
CA GLY A 161 -6.74 -8.19 -12.07
C GLY A 161 -5.84 -9.21 -11.37
N SER A 162 -5.77 -9.18 -10.05
CA SER A 162 -4.95 -10.12 -9.26
C SER A 162 -5.48 -11.56 -9.26
N LYS A 163 -6.78 -11.75 -9.56
CA LYS A 163 -7.47 -13.06 -9.60
C LYS A 163 -7.31 -13.89 -8.31
N VAL A 164 -7.31 -13.22 -7.15
CA VAL A 164 -7.17 -13.88 -5.83
C VAL A 164 -8.45 -13.92 -5.01
N ALA A 165 -9.41 -13.06 -5.33
CA ALA A 165 -10.69 -13.02 -4.63
C ALA A 165 -11.62 -14.16 -5.11
N PRO A 166 -12.56 -14.61 -4.27
CA PRO A 166 -13.54 -15.62 -4.64
C PRO A 166 -14.53 -15.12 -5.69
N GLU A 167 -15.20 -16.02 -6.43
CA GLU A 167 -16.08 -15.66 -7.56
C GLU A 167 -17.21 -14.70 -7.18
N ASN A 168 -17.85 -14.94 -6.03
CA ASN A 168 -18.91 -14.09 -5.49
C ASN A 168 -18.46 -12.65 -5.20
N PHE A 169 -17.18 -12.43 -4.92
CA PHE A 169 -16.63 -11.09 -4.76
C PHE A 169 -16.68 -10.32 -6.10
N TYR A 170 -16.33 -10.96 -7.22
CA TYR A 170 -16.38 -10.32 -8.53
C TYR A 170 -17.81 -10.00 -8.97
N GLU A 171 -18.76 -10.89 -8.69
CA GLU A 171 -20.19 -10.63 -8.94
C GLU A 171 -20.66 -9.38 -8.19
N SER A 172 -20.27 -9.23 -6.93
CA SER A 172 -20.62 -8.07 -6.11
C SER A 172 -20.05 -6.74 -6.63
N LEU A 173 -18.95 -6.79 -7.38
CA LEU A 173 -18.31 -5.61 -7.98
C LEU A 173 -18.90 -5.20 -9.32
N SER A 174 -19.65 -6.07 -10.01
CA SER A 174 -20.22 -5.77 -11.34
C SER A 174 -21.02 -4.46 -11.33
N ASN A 175 -21.92 -4.30 -10.35
CA ASN A 175 -22.72 -3.09 -10.20
C ASN A 175 -21.87 -1.84 -9.92
N VAL A 176 -20.73 -1.99 -9.22
CA VAL A 176 -19.83 -0.87 -8.93
C VAL A 176 -19.23 -0.32 -10.23
N PHE A 177 -18.75 -1.19 -11.10
CA PHE A 177 -18.17 -0.79 -12.39
C PHE A 177 -19.24 -0.26 -13.36
N VAL A 178 -20.41 -0.89 -13.45
CA VAL A 178 -21.52 -0.41 -14.29
C VAL A 178 -21.97 0.99 -13.87
N ASN A 179 -22.06 1.26 -12.56
CA ASN A 179 -22.38 2.59 -12.06
C ASN A 179 -21.28 3.60 -12.41
N GLY A 180 -20.01 3.21 -12.28
CA GLY A 180 -18.87 4.07 -12.64
C GLY A 180 -18.79 4.41 -14.13
N LEU A 181 -19.19 3.49 -15.02
CA LEU A 181 -19.32 3.74 -16.47
C LEU A 181 -20.39 4.78 -16.80
N SER A 182 -21.36 4.97 -15.91
CA SER A 182 -22.43 5.96 -16.03
C SER A 182 -22.15 7.26 -15.28
N ASP A 183 -20.96 7.43 -14.67
CA ASP A 183 -20.60 8.63 -13.91
C ASP A 183 -20.52 9.86 -14.84
N SER A 184 -20.86 11.02 -14.28
CA SER A 184 -20.73 12.32 -14.93
C SER A 184 -19.28 12.66 -15.36
N SER A 185 -18.28 12.24 -14.58
CA SER A 185 -16.87 12.49 -14.87
C SER A 185 -16.29 11.49 -15.87
N ALA A 186 -15.60 12.01 -16.90
CA ALA A 186 -14.86 11.18 -17.84
C ALA A 186 -13.75 10.35 -17.18
N THR A 187 -13.07 10.90 -16.17
CA THR A 187 -12.03 10.20 -15.41
C THR A 187 -12.56 8.94 -14.74
N ILE A 188 -13.76 9.03 -14.16
CA ILE A 188 -14.41 7.90 -13.46
C ILE A 188 -14.88 6.85 -14.45
N ARG A 189 -15.46 7.27 -15.59
CA ARG A 189 -15.82 6.34 -16.66
C ARG A 189 -14.60 5.58 -17.16
N LEU A 190 -13.47 6.27 -17.37
CA LEU A 190 -12.20 5.63 -17.77
C LEU A 190 -11.64 4.69 -16.71
N ALA A 191 -11.73 5.05 -15.42
CA ALA A 191 -11.30 4.16 -14.33
C ALA A 191 -12.18 2.91 -14.16
N SER A 192 -13.37 2.91 -14.77
CA SER A 192 -14.36 1.82 -14.70
C SER A 192 -14.33 0.87 -15.90
N LEU A 193 -13.51 1.15 -16.92
CA LEU A 193 -13.26 0.30 -18.08
C LEU A 193 -12.19 -0.76 -17.77
#